data_AF-A0A420RG61-F1
#
_entry.id   AF-A0A420RG61-F1
#
_cell.length_a   1.000
_cell.length_b   1.000
_cell.length_c   1.000
_cell.angle_alpha   90.00
_cell.angle_beta   90.00
_cell.angle_gamma   90.00
#
_symmetry.space_group_name_H-M   'P 1'
#
loop_
_entity.id
_entity.type
_entity.pdbx_description
1 polymer ?
#
loop_
_entity_poly.entity_id
_entity_poly.type
_entity_poly.pdbx_seq_one_letter_code
_entity_poly.pdbx_strand_id
1 'polypeptide(L)'
;MGLNECQTFTAKFDVTTELAGYPKAVLLMSCPGHDNFDIVVQIRKIDNKGRQLSHLNYPCPVAIDQVPDVNTAKTWGPQGFLRASYHISLNAEGGLIVSDDSSHETDVFYSHRVREPITPGTTVRIEIPIWPIGLCLLLVRA
;
A
#
# COMPACT_ATOMS: atom_id res chain seq x y z
N MET A 1 6.69 -17.03 8.73
CA MET A 1 5.26 -17.40 8.59
C MET A 1 4.71 -16.52 7.49
N GLY A 2 4.51 -17.06 6.29
CA GLY A 2 3.93 -16.29 5.19
C GLY A 2 2.44 -16.07 5.44
N LEU A 3 1.90 -14.94 5.00
CA LEU A 3 0.45 -14.81 4.83
C LEU A 3 0.03 -15.89 3.82
N ASN A 4 -0.61 -16.96 4.29
CA ASN A 4 -1.01 -18.09 3.44
C ASN A 4 -2.17 -17.72 2.50
N GLU A 5 -2.84 -16.59 2.76
CA GLU A 5 -3.98 -16.11 2.01
C GLU A 5 -3.83 -14.60 1.77
N CYS A 6 -3.85 -14.18 0.51
CA CYS A 6 -3.88 -12.78 0.12
C CYS A 6 -4.73 -12.61 -1.14
N GLN A 7 -5.43 -11.47 -1.26
CA GLN A 7 -6.11 -11.10 -2.49
C GLN A 7 -5.17 -10.21 -3.32
N THR A 8 -4.92 -10.63 -4.56
CA THR A 8 -4.09 -9.85 -5.51
C THR A 8 -4.96 -9.23 -6.59
N PHE A 9 -4.69 -7.96 -6.90
CA PHE A 9 -5.25 -7.25 -8.04
C PHE A 9 -4.11 -6.76 -8.92
N THR A 10 -4.24 -6.95 -10.24
CA THR A 10 -3.19 -6.61 -11.20
C THR A 10 -3.73 -5.62 -12.22
N ALA A 11 -3.02 -4.50 -12.39
CA ALA A 11 -3.25 -3.54 -13.47
C ALA A 11 -2.09 -3.60 -14.48
N LYS A 12 -2.41 -3.49 -15.77
CA LYS A 12 -1.44 -3.35 -16.86
C LYS A 12 -1.61 -1.98 -17.49
N PHE A 13 -0.50 -1.41 -17.94
CA PHE A 13 -0.46 -0.08 -18.52
C PHE A 13 0.02 -0.19 -19.98
N ASP A 14 -0.75 0.39 -20.90
CA ASP A 14 -0.48 0.31 -22.35
C ASP A 14 0.44 1.42 -22.84
N VAL A 15 0.78 2.37 -21.97
CA VAL A 15 1.75 3.44 -22.19
C VAL A 15 2.73 3.50 -21.03
N THR A 16 3.92 4.04 -21.29
CA THR A 16 4.85 4.36 -20.22
C THR A 16 4.16 5.25 -19.21
N THR A 17 4.11 4.80 -17.95
CA THR A 17 3.37 5.46 -16.88
C THR A 17 4.28 5.68 -15.70
N GLU A 18 4.29 6.89 -15.17
CA GLU A 18 5.01 7.25 -13.95
C GLU A 18 4.00 7.41 -12.82
N LEU A 19 4.23 6.73 -11.70
CA LEU A 19 3.45 6.85 -10.49
C LEU A 19 4.34 7.51 -9.43
N ALA A 20 3.94 8.68 -8.95
CA ALA A 20 4.67 9.44 -7.95
C ALA A 20 3.72 10.03 -6.90
N GLY A 21 4.17 10.12 -5.66
CA GLY A 21 3.41 10.72 -4.55
C GLY A 21 2.88 9.69 -3.54
N TYR A 22 1.82 10.04 -2.82
CA TYR A 22 1.28 9.29 -1.67
C TYR A 22 -0.01 8.54 -2.03
N PRO A 23 0.10 7.29 -2.53
CA PRO A 23 -1.08 6.52 -2.89
C PRO A 23 -1.92 6.13 -1.67
N LYS A 24 -3.19 5.84 -1.91
CA LYS A 24 -4.06 5.18 -0.94
C LYS A 24 -4.82 4.02 -1.55
N ALA A 25 -5.11 3.01 -0.73
CA ALA A 25 -6.07 1.97 -1.09
C ALA A 25 -7.43 2.26 -0.44
N VAL A 26 -8.48 2.33 -1.25
CA VAL A 26 -9.86 2.44 -0.75
C VAL A 26 -10.51 1.07 -0.86
N LEU A 27 -10.81 0.46 0.28
CA LEU A 27 -11.34 -0.90 0.38
C LEU A 27 -12.70 -0.90 1.07
N LEU A 28 -13.61 -1.74 0.56
CA LEU A 28 -14.85 -2.10 1.25
C LEU A 28 -14.66 -3.50 1.83
N MET A 29 -14.61 -3.62 3.16
CA MET A 29 -14.25 -4.86 3.83
C MET A 29 -15.22 -5.19 4.97
N SER A 30 -15.44 -6.47 5.22
CA SER A 30 -16.15 -6.97 6.40
C SER A 30 -15.40 -8.16 7.00
N CYS A 31 -15.57 -8.38 8.31
CA CYS A 31 -15.06 -9.57 8.99
C CYS A 31 -16.22 -10.23 9.76
N PRO A 32 -16.66 -11.45 9.38
CA PRO A 32 -17.75 -12.13 10.07
C PRO A 32 -17.36 -12.68 11.46
N GLY A 33 -16.08 -12.99 11.66
CA GLY A 33 -15.60 -13.70 12.86
C GLY A 33 -15.14 -12.79 14.00
N HIS A 34 -14.84 -11.52 13.72
CA HIS A 34 -14.28 -10.58 14.69
C HIS A 34 -14.79 -9.16 14.46
N ASP A 35 -14.74 -8.35 15.51
CA ASP A 35 -15.09 -6.93 15.49
C ASP A 35 -13.91 -6.01 15.13
N ASN A 36 -12.77 -6.61 14.80
CA ASN A 36 -11.56 -5.90 14.41
C ASN A 36 -10.66 -6.80 13.55
N PHE A 37 -9.85 -6.17 12.70
CA PHE A 37 -8.90 -6.87 11.84
C PHE A 37 -7.80 -5.90 11.39
N ASP A 38 -6.61 -6.45 11.13
CA ASP A 38 -5.47 -5.71 10.60
C ASP A 38 -5.41 -5.88 9.08
N ILE A 39 -5.31 -4.77 8.36
CA ILE A 39 -5.25 -4.76 6.89
C ILE A 39 -3.85 -4.32 6.48
N VAL A 40 -3.26 -5.09 5.57
CA VAL A 40 -1.96 -4.78 4.97
C VAL A 40 -2.14 -4.72 3.47
N VAL A 41 -1.73 -3.60 2.87
CA VAL A 41 -1.72 -3.42 1.41
C VAL A 41 -0.28 -3.21 0.96
N GLN A 42 0.09 -3.81 -0.15
CA GLN A 42 1.38 -3.58 -0.79
C GLN A 42 1.19 -3.39 -2.29
N ILE A 43 1.82 -2.35 -2.84
CA ILE A 43 1.93 -2.17 -4.28
C ILE A 43 3.22 -2.89 -4.71
N ARG A 44 3.12 -3.84 -5.64
CA ARG A 44 4.27 -4.54 -6.21
C ARG A 44 4.36 -4.27 -7.71
N LYS A 45 5.58 -4.07 -8.20
CA LYS A 45 5.85 -4.03 -9.65
C LYS A 45 6.13 -5.44 -10.14
N ILE A 46 5.50 -5.80 -11.26
CA ILE A 46 5.68 -7.09 -11.92
C ILE A 46 6.22 -6.81 -13.32
N ASP A 47 7.21 -7.60 -13.77
CA ASP A 47 7.74 -7.49 -15.12
C ASP A 47 6.84 -8.18 -16.17
N ASN A 48 7.20 -8.03 -17.45
CA ASN A 48 6.45 -8.63 -18.55
C ASN A 48 6.45 -10.17 -18.56
N LYS A 49 7.26 -10.83 -17.73
CA LYS A 49 7.31 -12.28 -17.53
C LYS A 49 6.55 -12.72 -16.28
N GLY A 50 5.88 -11.81 -15.58
CA GLY A 50 5.15 -12.12 -14.35
C GLY A 50 6.03 -12.18 -13.10
N ARG A 51 7.32 -11.83 -13.18
CA ARG A 51 8.21 -11.84 -12.02
C ARG A 51 8.00 -10.58 -11.20
N GLN A 52 7.87 -10.74 -9.89
CA GLN A 52 7.87 -9.60 -8.96
C GLN A 52 9.27 -8.96 -8.94
N LEU A 53 9.30 -7.64 -9.01
CA LEU A 53 10.54 -6.87 -8.96
C LEU A 53 10.76 -6.31 -7.55
N SER A 54 12.01 -6.32 -7.12
CA SER A 54 12.49 -5.66 -5.91
C SER A 54 13.42 -4.49 -6.25
N HIS A 55 13.61 -3.60 -5.28
CA HIS A 55 14.43 -2.40 -5.40
C HIS A 55 15.38 -2.31 -4.20
N LEU A 56 16.59 -1.81 -4.40
CA LEU A 56 17.55 -1.58 -3.33
C LEU A 56 17.27 -0.24 -2.65
N ASN A 57 17.13 -0.22 -1.34
CA ASN A 57 16.87 1.04 -0.60
C ASN A 57 18.07 1.99 -0.61
N TYR A 58 19.28 1.48 -0.89
CA TYR A 58 20.51 2.24 -1.00
C TYR A 58 21.47 1.57 -2.00
N PRO A 59 22.44 2.32 -2.56
CA PRO A 59 23.44 1.75 -3.47
C PRO A 59 24.23 0.60 -2.82
N CYS A 60 24.29 -0.56 -3.47
CA CYS A 60 25.05 -1.72 -3.03
C CYS A 60 26.20 -2.01 -4.01
N PRO A 61 27.38 -2.44 -3.55
CA PRO A 61 28.54 -2.71 -4.41
C PRO A 61 28.44 -4.07 -5.15
N VAL A 62 27.28 -4.71 -5.11
CA VAL A 62 27.01 -6.05 -5.67
C VAL A 62 25.67 -6.02 -6.42
N ALA A 63 25.46 -7.00 -7.28
CA ALA A 63 24.20 -7.11 -8.01
C ALA A 63 23.02 -7.36 -7.05
N ILE A 64 21.81 -6.93 -7.44
CA ILE A 64 20.63 -6.97 -6.58
C ILE A 64 20.28 -8.40 -6.11
N ASP A 65 20.56 -9.41 -6.92
CA ASP A 65 20.36 -10.82 -6.58
C ASP A 65 21.33 -11.35 -5.52
N GLN A 66 22.48 -10.70 -5.34
CA GLN A 66 23.48 -11.02 -4.30
C GLN A 66 23.23 -10.33 -2.97
N VAL A 67 22.42 -9.26 -2.95
CA VAL A 67 22.03 -8.60 -1.71
C VAL A 67 21.05 -9.50 -0.94
N PRO A 68 21.15 -9.65 0.38
CA PRO A 68 20.16 -10.40 1.15
C PRO A 68 18.76 -9.79 1.06
N ASP A 69 17.71 -10.63 1.06
CA ASP A 69 16.30 -10.20 1.10
C ASP A 69 15.90 -9.76 2.52
N VAL A 70 16.50 -8.67 2.99
CA VAL A 70 16.14 -8.00 4.24
C VAL A 70 15.53 -6.65 3.92
N ASN A 71 14.42 -6.30 4.59
CA ASN A 71 13.66 -5.07 4.32
C ASN A 71 14.50 -3.79 4.42
N THR A 72 15.60 -3.81 5.18
CA THR A 72 16.55 -2.71 5.26
C THR A 72 17.26 -2.47 3.93
N ALA A 73 17.67 -3.54 3.23
CA ALA A 73 18.46 -3.46 2.00
C ALA A 73 17.58 -3.48 0.75
N LYS A 74 16.50 -4.26 0.75
CA LYS A 74 15.59 -4.42 -0.38
C LYS A 74 14.14 -4.15 0.01
N THR A 75 13.42 -3.50 -0.88
CA THR A 75 11.97 -3.35 -0.81
C THR A 75 11.29 -4.01 -2.01
N TRP A 76 10.09 -4.54 -1.78
CA TRP A 76 9.21 -5.08 -2.84
C TRP A 76 8.17 -4.05 -3.32
N GLY A 77 8.27 -2.81 -2.82
CA GLY A 77 7.32 -1.73 -3.06
C GLY A 77 6.68 -1.24 -1.76
N PRO A 78 5.97 -0.10 -1.81
CA PRO A 78 5.44 0.57 -0.63
C PRO A 78 4.35 -0.27 0.05
N GLN A 79 4.15 -0.01 1.33
CA GLN A 79 3.14 -0.71 2.12
C GLN A 79 2.27 0.30 2.87
N GLY A 80 1.04 -0.11 3.13
CA GLY A 80 0.10 0.58 3.99
C GLY A 80 -0.47 -0.41 4.99
N PHE A 81 -0.67 0.06 6.22
CA PHE A 81 -1.16 -0.76 7.33
C PHE A 81 -2.26 0.01 8.05
N LEU A 82 -3.35 -0.67 8.37
CA LEU A 82 -4.40 -0.08 9.20
C LEU A 82 -5.10 -1.14 10.02
N ARG A 83 -5.26 -0.86 11.31
CA ARG A 83 -6.17 -1.62 12.18
C ARG A 83 -7.57 -1.07 12.02
N ALA A 84 -8.49 -1.90 11.54
CA ALA A 84 -9.82 -1.47 11.08
C ALA A 84 -10.63 -0.74 12.16
N SER A 85 -10.49 -1.09 13.44
CA SER A 85 -11.18 -0.37 14.52
C SER A 85 -10.82 1.12 14.62
N TYR A 86 -9.72 1.57 14.02
CA TYR A 86 -9.34 2.99 14.00
C TYR A 86 -9.92 3.76 12.82
N HIS A 87 -10.78 3.15 11.99
CA HIS A 87 -11.34 3.77 10.79
C HIS A 87 -12.00 5.14 11.03
N ILE A 88 -12.68 5.31 12.17
CA ILE A 88 -13.31 6.59 12.54
C ILE A 88 -12.31 7.74 12.78
N SER A 89 -11.05 7.42 13.09
CA SER A 89 -10.03 8.44 13.38
C SER A 89 -9.57 9.21 12.14
N LEU A 90 -9.99 8.78 10.93
CA LEU A 90 -9.85 9.57 9.71
C LEU A 90 -10.77 10.80 9.72
N ASN A 91 -12.01 10.66 10.21
CA ASN A 91 -13.01 11.73 10.10
C ASN A 91 -13.24 12.48 11.43
N ALA A 92 -12.89 11.89 12.57
CA ALA A 92 -13.05 12.54 13.87
C ALA A 92 -12.00 13.64 14.10
N GLU A 93 -10.72 13.28 13.92
CA GLU A 93 -9.57 14.15 14.22
C GLU A 93 -8.46 14.00 13.14
N GLY A 94 -8.77 13.29 12.07
CA GLY A 94 -7.90 13.06 10.94
C GLY A 94 -8.33 13.89 9.73
N GLY A 95 -8.00 13.41 8.54
CA GLY A 95 -8.63 13.85 7.31
C GLY A 95 -7.72 13.73 6.11
N LEU A 96 -8.10 14.40 5.02
CA LEU A 96 -7.19 14.65 3.90
C LEU A 96 -6.06 15.58 4.36
N ILE A 97 -4.84 15.27 3.95
CA ILE A 97 -3.73 16.20 4.14
C ILE A 97 -3.87 17.32 3.10
N VAL A 98 -4.04 18.55 3.58
CA VAL A 98 -4.13 19.74 2.73
C VAL A 98 -2.72 20.26 2.48
N SER A 99 -2.30 20.23 1.22
CA SER A 99 -0.99 20.70 0.77
C SER A 99 -1.12 21.31 -0.63
N ASP A 100 -0.29 22.31 -0.94
CA ASP A 100 -0.13 22.83 -2.30
C ASP A 100 0.74 21.92 -3.19
N ASP A 101 1.36 20.89 -2.59
CA ASP A 101 2.08 19.84 -3.32
C ASP A 101 1.09 18.77 -3.81
N SER A 102 0.99 18.63 -5.14
CA SER A 102 0.10 17.67 -5.79
C SER A 102 0.41 16.22 -5.43
N SER A 103 1.61 15.92 -4.93
CA SER A 103 1.97 14.58 -4.46
C SER A 103 1.05 14.09 -3.32
N HIS A 104 0.44 15.02 -2.57
CA HIS A 104 -0.45 14.76 -1.44
C HIS A 104 -1.94 14.75 -1.80
N GLU A 105 -2.33 14.85 -3.08
CA GLU A 105 -3.75 14.93 -3.49
C GLU A 105 -4.61 13.80 -2.90
N THR A 106 -4.05 12.61 -2.75
CA THR A 106 -4.73 11.44 -2.21
C THR A 106 -4.37 11.10 -0.76
N ASP A 107 -3.48 11.86 -0.13
CA ASP A 107 -2.89 11.55 1.16
C ASP A 107 -3.89 11.74 2.31
N VAL A 108 -3.82 10.85 3.30
CA VAL A 108 -4.78 10.79 4.41
C VAL A 108 -4.06 10.62 5.73
N PHE A 109 -4.55 11.33 6.74
CA PHE A 109 -4.08 11.28 8.11
C PHE A 109 -5.12 10.61 9.00
N TYR A 110 -4.71 9.55 9.70
CA TYR A 110 -5.46 8.94 10.80
C TYR A 110 -4.89 9.43 12.12
N SER A 111 -5.71 10.03 12.97
CA SER A 111 -5.21 10.49 14.28
C SER A 111 -4.82 9.32 15.20
N HIS A 112 -5.43 8.16 15.01
CA HIS A 112 -5.33 6.99 15.87
C HIS A 112 -5.64 7.26 17.37
N ARG A 113 -6.30 8.38 17.69
CA ARG A 113 -6.68 8.75 19.06
C ARG A 113 -8.02 8.17 19.48
N VAL A 114 -8.87 7.84 18.51
CA VAL A 114 -10.19 7.24 18.71
C VAL A 114 -10.28 5.91 17.97
N ARG A 115 -11.06 4.98 18.54
CA ARG A 115 -11.36 3.68 17.92
C ARG A 115 -12.80 3.28 18.19
N GLU A 116 -13.39 2.55 17.26
CA GLU A 116 -14.71 1.96 17.35
C GLU A 116 -14.65 0.51 16.84
N PRO A 117 -15.12 -0.48 17.63
CA PRO A 117 -15.28 -1.85 17.15
C PRO A 117 -16.25 -1.89 15.96
N ILE A 118 -15.99 -2.77 15.00
CA ILE A 118 -16.84 -2.95 13.82
C ILE A 118 -17.80 -4.10 14.12
N THR A 119 -19.11 -3.91 13.97
CA THR A 119 -20.06 -5.01 14.11
C THR A 119 -19.70 -6.15 13.13
N PRO A 120 -19.48 -7.40 13.60
CA PRO A 120 -19.10 -8.51 12.73
C PRO A 120 -20.06 -8.67 11.55
N GLY A 121 -19.49 -8.90 10.36
CA GLY A 121 -20.21 -9.01 9.09
C GLY A 121 -20.63 -7.69 8.46
N THR A 122 -20.47 -6.55 9.13
CA THR A 122 -20.75 -5.23 8.56
C THR A 122 -19.63 -4.80 7.61
N THR A 123 -20.01 -4.33 6.42
CA THR A 123 -19.06 -3.75 5.46
C THR A 123 -18.72 -2.33 5.84
N VAL A 124 -17.43 -2.05 6.02
CA VAL A 124 -16.90 -0.72 6.31
C VAL A 124 -16.00 -0.26 5.17
N ARG A 125 -16.00 1.06 4.91
CA ARG A 125 -15.07 1.68 3.97
C ARG A 125 -13.80 2.08 4.70
N ILE A 126 -12.66 1.62 4.19
CA ILE A 126 -11.33 1.84 4.76
C ILE A 126 -10.45 2.54 3.72
N GLU A 127 -9.82 3.66 4.10
CA GLU A 127 -8.78 4.29 3.28
C GLU A 127 -7.43 4.03 3.90
N ILE A 128 -6.55 3.28 3.25
CA ILE A 128 -5.24 2.93 3.80
C ILE A 128 -4.20 3.83 3.14
N PRO A 129 -3.55 4.74 3.88
CA PRO A 129 -2.40 5.48 3.35
C PRO A 129 -1.27 4.49 3.09
N ILE A 130 -0.65 4.62 1.92
CA ILE A 130 0.49 3.81 1.51
C ILE A 130 1.69 4.75 1.40
N TRP A 131 2.85 4.31 1.88
CA TRP A 131 4.07 5.13 1.85
C TRP A 131 4.40 5.60 0.42
N PRO A 132 5.06 6.77 0.29
CA PRO A 132 5.23 7.42 -1.00
C PRO A 132 5.99 6.55 -2.00
N ILE A 133 5.63 6.72 -3.28
CA ILE A 133 6.23 6.00 -4.40
C ILE A 133 6.87 6.92 -5.41
N GLY A 134 7.84 6.37 -6.11
CA GLY A 134 8.30 6.82 -7.42
C GLY A 134 8.55 5.59 -8.28
N LEU A 135 7.64 5.29 -9.22
CA LEU A 135 7.67 4.08 -10.04
C LEU A 135 7.50 4.42 -11.51
N CYS A 136 8.44 4.00 -12.35
CA CYS A 136 8.29 4.06 -13.80
C CYS A 136 7.89 2.68 -14.34
N LEU A 137 6.73 2.60 -15.01
CA LEU A 137 6.21 1.42 -15.68
C LEU A 137 6.45 1.62 -17.18
N LEU A 138 7.56 1.08 -17.67
CA LEU A 138 7.97 1.22 -19.07
C LEU A 138 7.16 0.27 -19.97
N LEU A 139 6.69 0.80 -21.10
CA LEU A 139 6.17 -0.04 -22.17
C LEU A 139 7.33 -0.80 -22.82
N VAL A 140 7.45 -2.09 -22.54
CA VAL A 140 8.36 -2.98 -23.26
C VAL A 140 7.64 -3.45 -24.51
N ARG A 141 7.93 -2.81 -25.66
CA ARG A 141 7.50 -3.36 -26.95
C ARG A 141 8.21 -4.70 -27.15
N ALA A 142 7.43 -5.75 -27.38
CA ALA A 142 7.93 -7.08 -27.70
C ALA A 142 8.65 -7.09 -29.05
#